data_AF-A0A954HGS5-F1
#
_entry.id   AF-A0A954HGS5-F1
#
_cell.length_a   1.000
_cell.length_b   1.000
_cell.length_c   1.000
_cell.angle_alpha   90.00
_cell.angle_beta   90.00
_cell.angle_gamma   90.00
#
_symmetry.space_group_name_H-M   'P 1'
#
loop_
_entity.id
_entity.type
_entity.pdbx_description
1 polymer ?
#
loop_
_entity_poly.entity_id
_entity_poly.type
_entity_poly.pdbx_seq_one_letter_code
_entity_poly.pdbx_strand_id
1 'polypeptide(L)'
;MSDPRIPLKNRYLAAFLAFLCPGAGHFYQGRHVKGAIFSVCIIALFLTGMAMADWKAVQPPGRFGFSGTKLHYDDGRPAAPGNGLRTLKFAAQASIGVPAVISIVQNQRFRTQSNDVKFTISGPTSYRFSGTGQVNTDTELLEGKADGTLTLEPVRGNLGAETIGGRFVGTINGKPVELSVESVVAGPALGANSVRSVVMDVVESPPQQSIGTLHGGIPRSFGNHFLMTMSLKEEDDLQNKLGKRHELAMVLTWIAGLLNVLVIWDAAEGPAYGYGDEEETPESDKPVAAGGTEAPAASPKA
;
A
#
# COMPACT_ATOMS: atom_id res chain seq x y z
N MET A 1 -17.92 8.52 30.50
CA MET A 1 -19.39 8.34 30.66
C MET A 1 -20.02 8.83 29.38
N SER A 2 -20.78 7.99 28.67
CA SER A 2 -21.49 8.40 27.46
C SER A 2 -22.57 9.40 27.83
N ASP A 3 -22.62 10.54 27.17
CA ASP A 3 -23.67 11.54 27.37
C ASP A 3 -25.04 10.91 27.01
N PRO A 4 -26.01 10.84 27.94
CA PRO A 4 -27.35 10.31 27.69
C PRO A 4 -28.13 11.02 26.58
N ARG A 5 -27.70 12.23 26.18
CA ARG A 5 -28.40 13.10 25.22
C ARG A 5 -28.23 12.69 23.76
N ILE A 6 -27.23 11.85 23.45
CA ILE A 6 -26.99 11.39 22.07
C ILE A 6 -27.24 9.88 22.00
N PRO A 7 -28.29 9.41 21.29
CA PRO A 7 -28.55 7.98 21.15
C PRO A 7 -27.49 7.34 20.24
N LEU A 8 -26.40 6.88 20.84
CA LEU A 8 -25.35 6.15 20.14
C LEU A 8 -25.82 4.72 19.86
N LYS A 9 -25.64 4.26 18.62
CA LYS A 9 -25.80 2.85 18.25
C LYS A 9 -24.68 2.00 18.85
N ASN A 10 -24.52 0.75 18.41
CA ASN A 10 -23.47 -0.14 18.90
C ASN A 10 -22.07 0.48 18.72
N ARG A 11 -21.42 0.81 19.86
CA ARG A 11 -20.09 1.44 19.92
C ARG A 11 -19.00 0.63 19.22
N TYR A 12 -19.03 -0.70 19.39
CA TYR A 12 -17.98 -1.58 18.89
C TYR A 12 -18.07 -1.69 17.38
N LEU A 13 -19.29 -1.73 16.85
CA LEU A 13 -19.51 -1.73 15.41
C LEU A 13 -19.13 -0.39 14.78
N ALA A 14 -19.40 0.73 15.45
CA ALA A 14 -19.00 2.06 14.97
C ALA A 14 -17.46 2.19 14.88
N ALA A 15 -16.74 1.77 15.94
CA ALA A 15 -15.28 1.74 15.94
C ALA A 15 -14.71 0.81 14.85
N PHE A 16 -15.27 -0.39 14.70
CA PHE A 16 -14.83 -1.35 13.69
C PHE A 16 -15.04 -0.80 12.26
N LEU A 17 -16.18 -0.18 11.99
CA LEU A 17 -16.45 0.45 10.69
C LEU A 17 -15.50 1.63 10.43
N ALA A 18 -15.28 2.50 11.42
CA ALA A 18 -14.32 3.61 11.30
C ALA A 18 -12.87 3.15 11.10
N PHE A 19 -12.52 1.98 11.68
CA PHE A 19 -11.23 1.33 11.43
C PHE A 19 -11.15 0.82 10.00
N LEU A 20 -12.18 0.14 9.49
CA LEU A 20 -12.15 -0.43 8.15
C LEU A 20 -12.08 0.65 7.06
N CYS A 21 -12.88 1.71 7.21
CA CYS A 21 -12.92 2.84 6.31
C CYS A 21 -13.08 4.14 7.11
N PRO A 22 -12.14 5.09 6.99
CA PRO A 22 -12.21 6.38 7.68
C PRO A 22 -13.58 7.05 7.51
N GLY A 23 -14.22 7.42 8.62
CA GLY A 23 -15.54 8.08 8.62
C GLY A 23 -16.77 7.15 8.56
N ALA A 24 -16.62 5.85 8.26
CA ALA A 24 -17.76 4.92 8.16
C ALA A 24 -18.50 4.71 9.50
N GLY A 25 -17.79 4.76 10.64
CA GLY A 25 -18.41 4.69 11.96
C GLY A 25 -19.35 5.85 12.26
N HIS A 26 -19.01 7.06 11.80
CA HIS A 26 -19.86 8.26 11.93
C HIS A 26 -21.11 8.17 11.08
N PHE A 27 -20.99 7.65 9.85
CA PHE A 27 -22.14 7.36 9.00
C PHE A 27 -23.09 6.35 9.66
N TYR A 28 -22.55 5.28 10.26
CA TYR A 28 -23.35 4.31 11.00
C TYR A 28 -24.13 4.95 12.15
N GLN A 29 -23.51 5.89 12.87
CA GLN A 29 -24.15 6.62 13.98
C GLN A 29 -25.05 7.79 13.54
N GLY A 30 -25.23 8.03 12.24
CA GLY A 30 -26.05 9.13 11.71
C GLY A 30 -25.37 10.51 11.70
N ARG A 31 -24.07 10.56 11.99
CA ARG A 31 -23.25 11.79 12.02
C ARG A 31 -22.59 12.04 10.65
N HIS A 32 -23.42 12.25 9.62
CA HIS A 32 -23.00 12.29 8.21
C HIS A 32 -21.95 13.36 7.89
N VAL A 33 -22.12 14.59 8.39
CA VAL A 33 -21.19 15.71 8.09
C VAL A 33 -19.79 15.40 8.64
N LYS A 34 -19.70 14.94 9.90
CA LYS A 34 -18.42 14.53 10.50
C LYS A 34 -17.79 13.38 9.73
N GLY A 35 -18.58 12.36 9.39
CA GLY A 35 -18.12 11.22 8.60
C GLY A 35 -17.54 11.64 7.25
N ALA A 36 -18.20 12.56 6.53
CA ALA A 36 -17.72 13.07 5.26
C ALA A 36 -16.39 13.84 5.38
N ILE A 37 -16.28 14.75 6.36
CA ILE A 37 -15.05 15.52 6.60
C ILE A 37 -13.89 14.58 6.94
N PHE A 38 -14.07 13.65 7.89
CA PHE A 38 -13.03 12.71 8.27
C PHE A 38 -12.62 11.80 7.12
N SER A 39 -13.59 11.25 6.39
CA SER A 39 -13.34 10.43 5.20
C SER A 39 -12.50 11.19 4.17
N VAL A 40 -12.94 12.37 3.75
CA VAL A 40 -12.25 13.14 2.70
C VAL A 40 -10.86 13.55 3.15
N CYS A 41 -10.70 14.10 4.36
CA CYS A 41 -9.41 14.57 4.84
C CYS A 41 -8.40 13.42 5.03
N ILE A 42 -8.80 12.32 5.69
CA ILE A 42 -7.88 11.21 5.98
C ILE A 42 -7.53 10.46 4.69
N ILE A 43 -8.52 10.16 3.84
CA ILE A 43 -8.27 9.45 2.59
C ILE A 43 -7.42 10.30 1.65
N ALA A 44 -7.72 11.60 1.49
CA ALA A 44 -6.90 12.46 0.64
C ALA A 44 -5.46 12.56 1.14
N LEU A 45 -5.26 12.72 2.46
CA LEU A 45 -3.92 12.78 3.05
C LEU A 45 -3.15 11.48 2.85
N PHE A 46 -3.81 10.34 3.07
CA PHE A 46 -3.23 9.02 2.88
C PHE A 46 -2.88 8.75 1.42
N LEU A 47 -3.80 9.00 0.50
CA LEU A 47 -3.58 8.78 -0.94
C LEU A 47 -2.48 9.68 -1.48
N THR A 48 -2.40 10.93 -1.01
CA THR A 48 -1.31 11.85 -1.37
C THR A 48 0.03 11.30 -0.89
N GLY A 49 0.12 10.84 0.36
CA GLY A 49 1.32 10.19 0.88
C GLY A 49 1.70 8.92 0.11
N MET A 50 0.72 8.07 -0.22
CA MET A 50 0.94 6.87 -1.01
C MET A 50 1.45 7.19 -2.42
N ALA A 51 0.85 8.17 -3.09
CA ALA A 51 1.28 8.59 -4.43
C ALA A 51 2.71 9.14 -4.43
N MET A 52 3.10 9.89 -3.38
CA MET A 52 4.46 10.41 -3.24
C MET A 52 5.50 9.32 -2.93
N ALA A 53 5.08 8.18 -2.39
CA ALA A 53 5.94 7.05 -2.04
C ALA A 53 5.93 5.92 -3.09
N ASP A 54 5.53 6.19 -4.34
CA ASP A 54 5.36 5.18 -5.39
C ASP A 54 4.47 3.99 -4.95
N TRP A 55 3.48 4.26 -4.09
CA TRP A 55 2.57 3.27 -3.47
C TRP A 55 3.25 2.24 -2.54
N LYS A 56 4.45 2.55 -2.04
CA LYS A 56 5.25 1.67 -1.17
C LYS A 56 5.38 2.16 0.27
N ALA A 57 4.60 3.15 0.69
CA ALA A 57 4.73 3.76 2.03
C ALA A 57 4.36 2.81 3.19
N VAL A 58 3.42 1.88 2.97
CA VAL A 58 2.92 1.00 4.02
C VAL A 58 3.79 -0.24 4.08
N GLN A 59 4.67 -0.28 5.10
CA GLN A 59 5.64 -1.36 5.27
C GLN A 59 5.43 -2.03 6.64
N PRO A 60 4.86 -3.25 6.68
CA PRO A 60 4.72 -4.01 7.91
C PRO A 60 6.09 -4.40 8.48
N PRO A 61 6.27 -4.39 9.81
CA PRO A 61 7.53 -4.78 10.42
C PRO A 61 7.86 -6.23 10.08
N GLY A 62 9.16 -6.52 9.97
CA GLY A 62 9.67 -7.88 9.89
C GLY A 62 9.29 -8.67 11.15
N ARG A 63 8.13 -9.35 11.11
CA ARG A 63 7.54 -10.20 12.15
C ARG A 63 6.94 -9.43 13.34
N PHE A 64 5.61 -9.40 13.39
CA PHE A 64 4.87 -9.31 14.64
C PHE A 64 4.99 -10.69 15.33
N GLY A 65 5.91 -10.85 16.29
CA GLY A 65 6.06 -12.05 17.13
C GLY A 65 7.36 -12.85 16.99
N PHE A 66 8.09 -12.98 18.11
CA PHE A 66 9.08 -14.00 18.49
C PHE A 66 10.13 -14.50 17.46
N SER A 67 11.39 -14.22 17.77
CA SER A 67 12.61 -14.99 17.45
C SER A 67 12.83 -15.54 16.03
N GLY A 68 13.75 -14.91 15.27
CA GLY A 68 14.78 -15.70 14.58
C GLY A 68 14.58 -16.21 13.15
N THR A 69 13.64 -15.74 12.33
CA THR A 69 13.67 -16.07 10.89
C THR A 69 14.48 -15.04 10.12
N LYS A 70 15.68 -15.45 9.70
CA LYS A 70 16.51 -14.72 8.73
C LYS A 70 15.74 -14.53 7.43
N LEU A 71 15.78 -13.31 6.90
CA LEU A 71 15.29 -12.98 5.58
C LEU A 71 16.15 -13.74 4.56
N HIS A 72 15.64 -14.78 3.91
CA HIS A 72 16.36 -15.51 2.84
C HIS A 72 16.23 -14.76 1.49
N TYR A 73 16.44 -13.45 1.50
CA TYR A 73 16.62 -12.65 0.29
C TYR A 73 17.61 -11.51 0.58
N ASP A 74 18.62 -11.87 1.37
CA ASP A 74 19.57 -10.96 1.94
C ASP A 74 20.92 -11.18 1.26
N ASP A 75 21.51 -10.09 0.79
CA ASP A 75 22.83 -9.95 0.16
C ASP A 75 23.95 -10.15 1.20
N GLY A 76 23.74 -11.07 2.16
CA GLY A 76 24.56 -11.27 3.35
C GLY A 76 24.53 -10.12 4.37
N ARG A 77 23.61 -9.15 4.25
CA ARG A 77 23.55 -7.97 5.14
C ARG A 77 22.62 -8.21 6.34
N PRO A 78 23.13 -8.28 7.58
CA PRO A 78 22.34 -8.64 8.76
C PRO A 78 21.03 -7.85 8.83
N ALA A 79 19.91 -8.56 9.05
CA ALA A 79 18.58 -7.98 9.18
C ALA A 79 18.64 -6.73 10.05
N ALA A 80 18.26 -5.58 9.46
CA ALA A 80 18.50 -4.27 10.05
C ALA A 80 18.04 -4.22 11.52
N PRO A 81 18.95 -3.95 12.49
CA PRO A 81 18.60 -3.86 13.89
C PRO A 81 17.81 -2.57 14.12
N GLY A 82 16.49 -2.67 14.18
CA GLY A 82 15.63 -1.48 14.31
C GLY A 82 14.14 -1.77 14.45
N ASN A 83 13.77 -2.93 15.00
CA ASN A 83 12.38 -3.39 15.03
C ASN A 83 11.42 -2.39 15.68
N GLY A 84 11.86 -1.63 16.69
CA GLY A 84 11.00 -0.68 17.42
C GLY A 84 10.48 0.47 16.56
N LEU A 85 11.38 1.18 15.86
CA LEU A 85 10.98 2.35 15.06
C LEU A 85 10.15 1.95 13.84
N ARG A 86 10.51 0.86 13.14
CA ARG A 86 9.70 0.35 12.01
C ARG A 86 8.32 -0.11 12.46
N THR A 87 8.22 -0.78 13.61
CA THR A 87 6.94 -1.20 14.18
C THR A 87 6.08 0.00 14.57
N LEU A 88 6.67 1.04 15.15
CA LEU A 88 5.95 2.26 15.49
C LEU A 88 5.43 2.99 14.25
N LYS A 89 6.28 3.11 13.22
CA LYS A 89 5.91 3.70 11.91
C LYS A 89 4.73 2.94 11.28
N PHE A 90 4.78 1.61 11.30
CA PHE A 90 3.68 0.80 10.80
C PHE A 90 2.43 0.90 11.67
N ALA A 91 2.55 0.89 13.00
CA ALA A 91 1.43 1.02 13.91
C ALA A 91 0.67 2.33 13.69
N ALA A 92 1.37 3.43 13.41
CA ALA A 92 0.76 4.68 13.01
C ALA A 92 -0.09 4.52 11.73
N GLN A 93 0.42 3.81 10.72
CA GLN A 93 -0.29 3.56 9.45
C GLN A 93 -1.38 2.48 9.57
N ALA A 94 -1.28 1.59 10.56
CA ALA A 94 -2.14 0.42 10.70
C ALA A 94 -3.61 0.80 10.87
N SER A 95 -3.84 1.95 11.49
CA SER A 95 -5.16 2.51 11.76
C SER A 95 -5.89 2.97 10.52
N ILE A 96 -5.26 3.03 9.34
CA ILE A 96 -5.92 3.39 8.06
C ILE A 96 -6.78 2.22 7.53
N GLY A 97 -6.76 1.07 8.22
CA GLY A 97 -7.72 0.00 8.01
C GLY A 97 -7.28 -0.99 6.96
N VAL A 98 -8.08 -1.12 5.90
CA VAL A 98 -7.91 -2.15 4.85
C VAL A 98 -6.50 -2.19 4.26
N PRO A 99 -5.85 -1.06 3.88
CA PRO A 99 -4.50 -1.11 3.32
C PRO A 99 -3.48 -1.76 4.27
N ALA A 100 -3.59 -1.50 5.57
CA ALA A 100 -2.70 -2.11 6.55
C ALA A 100 -2.93 -3.62 6.67
N VAL A 101 -4.19 -4.06 6.72
CA VAL A 101 -4.53 -5.49 6.74
C VAL A 101 -3.99 -6.20 5.51
N ILE A 102 -4.18 -5.62 4.32
CA ILE A 102 -3.64 -6.17 3.07
C ILE A 102 -2.12 -6.28 3.15
N SER A 103 -1.43 -5.25 3.63
CA SER A 103 0.03 -5.28 3.75
C SER A 103 0.53 -6.40 4.68
N ILE A 104 -0.17 -6.68 5.78
CA ILE A 104 0.16 -7.80 6.69
C ILE A 104 0.02 -9.13 5.98
N VAL A 105 -1.10 -9.35 5.27
CA VAL A 105 -1.32 -10.56 4.47
C VAL A 105 -0.25 -10.71 3.39
N GLN A 106 0.10 -9.61 2.71
CA GLN A 106 1.16 -9.60 1.71
C GLN A 106 2.54 -9.91 2.30
N ASN A 107 2.87 -9.43 3.50
CA ASN A 107 4.11 -9.77 4.19
C ASN A 107 4.17 -11.27 4.52
N GLN A 108 3.06 -11.87 4.96
CA GLN A 108 3.00 -13.33 5.17
C GLN A 108 3.22 -14.09 3.86
N ARG A 109 2.59 -13.67 2.76
CA ARG A 109 2.81 -14.24 1.43
C ARG A 109 4.27 -14.13 1.00
N PHE A 110 4.87 -12.94 1.14
CA PHE A 110 6.27 -12.68 0.79
C PHE A 110 7.26 -13.61 1.52
N ARG A 111 6.95 -13.96 2.77
CA ARG A 111 7.80 -14.78 3.64
C ARG A 111 7.60 -16.29 3.49
N THR A 112 6.61 -16.71 2.72
CA THR A 112 6.37 -18.13 2.48
C THR A 112 7.53 -18.68 1.63
N GLN A 113 8.03 -19.88 1.93
CA GLN A 113 9.16 -20.52 1.22
C GLN A 113 8.91 -20.68 -0.29
N SER A 114 7.66 -20.59 -0.74
CA SER A 114 7.28 -20.59 -2.16
C SER A 114 7.64 -19.30 -2.91
N ASN A 115 8.05 -18.23 -2.22
CA ASN A 115 8.57 -17.00 -2.85
C ASN A 115 10.09 -17.06 -3.15
N ASP A 116 10.66 -18.27 -3.10
CA ASP A 116 12.06 -18.51 -3.47
C ASP A 116 12.31 -18.20 -4.96
N VAL A 117 13.58 -17.99 -5.31
CA VAL A 117 14.09 -17.54 -6.62
C VAL A 117 13.87 -18.57 -7.74
N LYS A 118 13.33 -19.75 -7.42
CA LYS A 118 13.02 -20.80 -8.41
C LYS A 118 11.91 -20.35 -9.33
N PHE A 119 12.32 -19.63 -10.37
CA PHE A 119 11.47 -19.28 -11.48
C PHE A 119 11.11 -20.57 -12.20
N THR A 120 9.82 -20.91 -12.18
CA THR A 120 9.27 -22.09 -12.83
C THR A 120 8.13 -21.64 -13.72
N ILE A 121 8.04 -22.25 -14.89
CA ILE A 121 7.03 -21.93 -15.90
C ILE A 121 6.40 -23.25 -16.32
N SER A 122 5.07 -23.34 -16.23
CA SER A 122 4.34 -24.57 -16.57
C SER A 122 4.11 -24.76 -18.07
N GLY A 123 4.31 -23.73 -18.89
CA GLY A 123 4.13 -23.77 -20.34
C GLY A 123 4.54 -22.45 -21.02
N PRO A 124 4.55 -22.39 -22.36
CA PRO A 124 5.02 -21.23 -23.10
C PRO A 124 4.27 -19.97 -22.69
N THR A 125 4.99 -18.97 -22.17
CA THR A 125 4.42 -17.73 -21.65
C THR A 125 5.18 -16.52 -22.19
N SER A 126 4.46 -15.56 -22.74
CA SER A 126 5.03 -14.31 -23.28
C SER A 126 4.89 -13.15 -22.30
N TYR A 127 5.97 -12.39 -22.15
CA TYR A 127 6.07 -11.22 -21.28
C TYR A 127 6.57 -10.02 -22.07
N ARG A 128 6.11 -8.82 -21.69
CA ARG A 128 6.78 -7.59 -22.12
C ARG A 128 8.10 -7.47 -21.38
N PHE A 129 9.18 -7.24 -22.11
CA PHE A 129 10.52 -7.06 -21.58
C PHE A 129 11.00 -5.63 -21.84
N SER A 130 11.66 -5.04 -20.83
CA SER A 130 12.37 -3.78 -20.95
C SER A 130 13.62 -3.83 -20.08
N GLY A 131 14.75 -3.39 -20.61
CA GLY A 131 16.04 -3.46 -19.93
C GLY A 131 17.19 -3.00 -20.80
N THR A 132 18.33 -3.64 -20.61
CA THR A 132 19.58 -3.43 -21.34
C THR A 132 20.09 -4.76 -21.86
N GLY A 133 20.63 -4.74 -23.06
CA GLY A 133 21.26 -5.90 -23.68
C GLY A 133 22.68 -5.60 -24.10
N GLN A 134 23.53 -6.61 -23.99
CA GLN A 134 24.86 -6.61 -24.60
C GLN A 134 24.99 -7.93 -25.37
N VAL A 135 24.95 -7.85 -26.70
CA VAL A 135 24.92 -9.01 -27.60
C VAL A 135 25.97 -8.83 -28.67
N ASN A 136 26.88 -9.78 -28.78
CA ASN A 136 27.90 -9.82 -29.80
C ASN A 136 27.42 -10.68 -30.97
N THR A 137 26.91 -10.06 -32.02
CA THR A 137 26.54 -10.75 -33.26
C THR A 137 27.78 -10.86 -34.16
N ASP A 138 27.79 -11.84 -35.08
CA ASP A 138 28.85 -12.02 -36.08
C ASP A 138 29.33 -10.73 -36.77
N THR A 139 28.43 -9.75 -36.94
CA THR A 139 28.69 -8.50 -37.64
C THR A 139 28.97 -7.29 -36.74
N GLU A 140 28.47 -7.27 -35.51
CA GLU A 140 28.57 -6.10 -34.63
C GLU A 140 28.22 -6.39 -33.16
N LEU A 141 28.78 -5.59 -32.25
CA LEU A 141 28.36 -5.54 -30.85
C LEU A 141 27.14 -4.63 -30.69
N LEU A 142 26.02 -5.20 -30.29
CA LEU A 142 24.79 -4.51 -29.93
C LEU A 142 24.74 -4.29 -28.42
N GLU A 143 24.98 -3.05 -27.99
CA GLU A 143 24.86 -2.65 -26.59
C GLU A 143 23.86 -1.51 -26.43
N GLY A 144 23.00 -1.60 -25.42
CA GLY A 144 22.13 -0.50 -25.02
C GLY A 144 20.75 -0.95 -24.58
N LYS A 145 19.77 -0.05 -24.73
CA LYS A 145 18.39 -0.29 -24.30
C LYS A 145 17.75 -1.41 -25.13
N ALA A 146 17.20 -2.40 -24.44
CA ALA A 146 16.51 -3.54 -25.00
C ALA A 146 15.02 -3.49 -24.63
N ASP A 147 14.13 -3.39 -25.62
CA ASP A 147 12.68 -3.38 -25.43
C ASP A 147 12.03 -4.37 -26.39
N GLY A 148 11.10 -5.19 -25.90
CA GLY A 148 10.49 -6.22 -26.75
C GLY A 148 9.54 -7.18 -26.04
N THR A 149 9.29 -8.30 -26.70
CA THR A 149 8.49 -9.42 -26.19
C THR A 149 9.42 -10.61 -25.93
N LEU A 150 9.35 -11.15 -24.73
CA LEU A 150 10.10 -12.30 -24.27
C LEU A 150 9.14 -13.48 -24.12
N THR A 151 9.30 -14.52 -24.94
CA THR A 151 8.53 -15.77 -24.84
C THR A 151 9.39 -16.81 -24.19
N LEU A 152 8.96 -17.34 -23.05
CA LEU A 152 9.71 -18.30 -22.25
C LEU A 152 9.00 -19.64 -22.21
N GLU A 153 9.78 -20.73 -22.28
CA GLU A 153 9.30 -22.10 -22.22
C GLU A 153 10.25 -22.98 -21.40
N PRO A 154 9.72 -24.02 -20.73
CA PRO A 154 10.57 -24.99 -20.03
C PRO A 154 11.35 -25.82 -21.06
N VAL A 155 12.68 -25.73 -21.01
CA VAL A 155 13.60 -26.47 -21.87
C VAL A 155 14.35 -27.48 -21.01
N ARG A 156 14.62 -28.68 -21.53
CA ARG A 156 15.51 -29.63 -20.86
C ARG A 156 16.95 -29.25 -21.18
N GLY A 157 17.70 -28.78 -20.18
CA GLY A 157 19.11 -28.49 -20.34
C GLY A 157 19.95 -29.75 -20.54
N ASN A 158 21.18 -29.60 -21.04
CA ASN A 158 22.10 -30.71 -21.36
C ASN A 158 22.42 -31.63 -20.16
N LEU A 159 22.30 -31.13 -18.93
CA LEU A 159 22.53 -31.88 -17.69
C LEU A 159 21.26 -32.55 -17.13
N GLY A 160 20.15 -32.55 -17.88
CA GLY A 160 18.86 -33.12 -17.45
C GLY A 160 18.09 -32.26 -16.46
N ALA A 161 18.64 -31.11 -16.03
CA ALA A 161 17.91 -30.12 -15.25
C ALA A 161 16.94 -29.34 -16.15
N GLU A 162 15.73 -29.10 -15.65
CA GLU A 162 14.78 -28.19 -16.31
C GLU A 162 15.34 -26.76 -16.22
N THR A 163 15.73 -26.21 -17.37
CA THR A 163 16.14 -24.81 -17.53
C THR A 163 15.00 -24.05 -18.20
N ILE A 164 15.03 -22.73 -18.08
CA ILE A 164 14.10 -21.87 -18.81
C ILE A 164 14.84 -21.31 -20.00
N GLY A 165 14.34 -21.63 -21.19
CA GLY A 165 14.78 -21.05 -22.45
C GLY A 165 13.65 -20.26 -23.10
N GLY A 166 13.91 -19.72 -24.28
CA GLY A 166 12.89 -19.00 -25.01
C GLY A 166 13.42 -18.15 -26.15
N ARG A 167 12.61 -17.17 -26.53
CA ARG A 167 12.89 -16.23 -27.62
C ARG A 167 12.59 -14.81 -27.20
N PHE A 168 13.51 -13.90 -27.48
CA PHE A 168 13.33 -12.46 -27.38
C PHE A 168 13.15 -11.87 -28.79
N VAL A 169 12.06 -11.13 -28.99
CA VAL A 169 11.76 -10.39 -30.23
C VAL A 169 11.55 -8.93 -29.88
N GLY A 170 12.39 -8.04 -30.40
CA GLY A 170 12.33 -6.63 -30.03
C GLY A 170 13.40 -5.79 -30.68
N THR A 171 13.80 -4.74 -29.99
CA THR A 171 14.87 -3.84 -30.44
C THR A 171 15.96 -3.73 -29.39
N ILE A 172 17.23 -3.79 -29.80
CA ILE A 172 18.39 -3.42 -28.98
C ILE A 172 19.03 -2.19 -29.61
N ASN A 173 19.16 -1.11 -28.84
CA ASN A 173 19.67 0.17 -29.33
C ASN A 173 18.96 0.66 -30.61
N GLY A 174 17.64 0.43 -30.69
CA GLY A 174 16.80 0.78 -31.84
C GLY A 174 16.87 -0.17 -33.03
N LYS A 175 17.77 -1.16 -33.05
CA LYS A 175 17.87 -2.16 -34.12
C LYS A 175 16.97 -3.36 -33.83
N PRO A 176 16.12 -3.80 -34.78
CA PRO A 176 15.27 -4.97 -34.58
C PRO A 176 16.11 -6.25 -34.51
N VAL A 177 15.84 -7.08 -33.52
CA VAL A 177 16.54 -8.34 -33.29
C VAL A 177 15.56 -9.44 -32.89
N GLU A 178 15.88 -10.65 -33.31
CA GLU A 178 15.22 -11.89 -32.89
C GLU A 178 16.29 -12.84 -32.37
N LEU A 179 16.25 -13.12 -31.08
CA LEU A 179 17.32 -13.78 -30.34
C LEU A 179 16.77 -14.96 -29.55
N SER A 180 17.52 -16.06 -29.52
CA SER A 180 17.22 -17.19 -28.63
C SER A 180 17.87 -16.94 -27.28
N VAL A 181 17.19 -17.33 -26.20
CA VAL A 181 17.67 -17.10 -24.83
C VAL A 181 17.66 -18.38 -24.01
N GLU A 182 18.65 -18.54 -23.14
CA GLU A 182 18.79 -19.66 -22.21
C GLU A 182 19.17 -19.15 -20.81
N SER A 183 19.23 -20.07 -19.83
CA SER A 183 19.66 -19.78 -18.45
C SER A 183 18.90 -18.62 -17.80
N VAL A 184 17.58 -18.53 -18.05
CA VAL A 184 16.77 -17.41 -17.56
C VAL A 184 16.63 -17.47 -16.03
N VAL A 185 17.23 -16.49 -15.35
CA VAL A 185 17.12 -16.30 -13.89
C VAL A 185 16.26 -15.08 -13.62
N ALA A 186 15.11 -15.28 -12.98
CA ALA A 186 14.26 -14.19 -12.54
C ALA A 186 14.37 -14.01 -11.01
N GLY A 187 14.26 -12.77 -10.54
CA GLY A 187 14.17 -12.46 -9.11
C GLY A 187 12.89 -13.04 -8.46
N PRO A 188 12.53 -12.68 -7.23
CA PRO A 188 11.34 -13.21 -6.56
C PRO A 188 10.03 -12.91 -7.31
N ALA A 189 9.11 -13.86 -7.23
CA ALA A 189 7.78 -13.75 -7.83
C ALA A 189 6.96 -12.63 -7.16
N LEU A 190 7.09 -12.48 -5.84
CA LEU A 190 6.50 -11.40 -5.05
C LEU A 190 7.58 -10.37 -4.70
N GLY A 191 7.25 -9.09 -4.85
CA GLY A 191 8.16 -7.99 -4.49
C GLY A 191 7.47 -6.64 -4.68
N ALA A 192 7.96 -5.59 -4.02
CA ALA A 192 7.31 -4.28 -4.03
C ALA A 192 7.41 -3.56 -5.37
N ASN A 193 8.44 -3.85 -6.16
CA ASN A 193 8.57 -3.28 -7.50
C ASN A 193 7.52 -3.87 -8.47
N SER A 194 6.93 -3.03 -9.32
CA SER A 194 6.02 -3.46 -10.40
C SER A 194 6.72 -4.27 -11.50
N VAL A 195 8.05 -4.25 -11.52
CA VAL A 195 8.87 -4.97 -12.49
C VAL A 195 9.76 -5.98 -11.75
N ARG A 196 9.72 -7.23 -12.19
CA ARG A 196 10.56 -8.33 -11.74
C ARG A 196 11.82 -8.38 -12.58
N SER A 197 12.98 -8.32 -11.93
CA SER A 197 14.26 -8.42 -12.61
C SER A 197 14.42 -9.80 -13.24
N VAL A 198 14.89 -9.84 -14.48
CA VAL A 198 15.22 -11.07 -15.21
C VAL A 198 16.57 -10.87 -15.88
N VAL A 199 17.43 -11.86 -15.72
CA VAL A 199 18.73 -11.97 -16.39
C VAL A 199 18.71 -13.25 -17.21
N MET A 200 19.16 -13.17 -18.44
CA MET A 200 19.21 -14.31 -19.35
C MET A 200 20.42 -14.21 -20.26
N ASP A 201 20.90 -15.38 -20.67
CA ASP A 201 21.97 -15.48 -21.65
C ASP A 201 21.36 -15.54 -23.05
N VAL A 202 22.00 -14.86 -24.00
CA VAL A 202 21.61 -14.88 -25.41
C VAL A 202 22.46 -15.93 -26.12
N VAL A 203 21.81 -16.82 -26.87
CA VAL A 203 22.46 -17.87 -27.64
C VAL A 203 22.18 -17.69 -29.13
N GLU A 204 23.23 -17.84 -29.93
CA GLU A 204 23.09 -18.05 -31.37
C GLU A 204 22.75 -19.52 -31.60
N SER A 205 21.86 -19.80 -32.56
CA SER A 205 21.29 -21.13 -32.88
C SER A 205 22.13 -22.34 -32.42
N PRO A 206 21.54 -23.38 -31.80
CA PRO A 206 22.28 -24.47 -31.15
C PRO A 206 23.44 -24.98 -32.04
N PRO A 207 24.70 -24.93 -31.56
CA PRO A 207 25.13 -25.20 -30.18
C PRO A 207 25.60 -23.97 -29.37
N GLN A 208 24.80 -23.59 -28.35
CA GLN A 208 25.11 -23.12 -26.98
C GLN A 208 26.28 -22.18 -26.67
N GLN A 209 26.87 -21.51 -27.66
CA GLN A 209 27.79 -20.43 -27.38
C GLN A 209 26.99 -19.18 -26.98
N SER A 210 27.09 -18.78 -25.71
CA SER A 210 26.51 -17.52 -25.25
C SER A 210 27.18 -16.37 -25.99
N ILE A 211 26.39 -15.63 -26.75
CA ILE A 211 26.81 -14.46 -27.52
C ILE A 211 26.57 -13.15 -26.75
N GLY A 212 25.94 -13.22 -25.57
CA GLY A 212 25.67 -12.02 -24.78
C GLY A 212 24.71 -12.24 -23.63
N THR A 213 24.33 -11.14 -22.97
CA THR A 213 23.37 -11.16 -21.86
C THR A 213 22.30 -10.09 -22.04
N LEU A 214 21.08 -10.41 -21.62
CA LEU A 214 19.99 -9.44 -21.46
C LEU A 214 19.68 -9.30 -19.98
N HIS A 215 19.73 -8.08 -19.49
CA HIS A 215 19.38 -7.70 -18.14
C HIS A 215 18.18 -6.75 -18.20
N GLY A 216 17.06 -7.12 -17.59
CA GLY A 216 15.89 -6.26 -17.63
C GLY A 216 14.84 -6.70 -16.66
N GLY A 217 13.60 -6.46 -17.02
CA GLY A 217 12.51 -6.93 -16.20
C GLY A 217 11.21 -7.18 -16.95
N ILE A 218 10.42 -8.05 -16.32
CA ILE A 218 9.08 -8.43 -16.73
C ILE A 218 8.05 -7.86 -15.75
N PRO A 219 6.85 -7.46 -16.19
CA PRO A 219 5.85 -6.90 -15.29
C PRO A 219 5.38 -7.92 -14.26
N ARG A 220 5.27 -7.51 -12.99
CA ARG A 220 4.58 -8.25 -11.94
C ARG A 220 3.08 -7.98 -12.02
N SER A 221 2.28 -8.99 -11.70
CA SER A 221 0.84 -8.82 -11.57
C SER A 221 0.49 -7.91 -10.38
N PHE A 222 -0.68 -7.26 -10.45
CA PHE A 222 -1.08 -6.29 -9.44
C PHE A 222 -1.04 -6.85 -8.00
N GLY A 223 -1.63 -8.02 -7.79
CA GLY A 223 -1.66 -8.69 -6.49
C GLY A 223 -0.31 -9.19 -5.97
N ASN A 224 0.74 -9.22 -6.80
CA ASN A 224 2.08 -9.67 -6.42
C ASN A 224 3.05 -8.53 -6.08
N HIS A 225 2.60 -7.28 -6.20
CA HIS A 225 3.41 -6.10 -5.86
C HIS A 225 2.70 -5.04 -5.02
N PHE A 226 1.36 -4.92 -5.14
CA PHE A 226 0.60 -3.92 -4.41
C PHE A 226 0.69 -4.16 -2.88
N LEU A 227 1.11 -3.13 -2.15
CA LEU A 227 1.35 -3.16 -0.69
C LEU A 227 2.25 -4.32 -0.24
N MET A 228 3.10 -4.82 -1.14
CA MET A 228 4.06 -5.86 -0.82
C MET A 228 5.20 -5.29 0.00
N THR A 229 5.76 -6.12 0.89
CA THR A 229 6.95 -5.74 1.65
C THR A 229 8.13 -5.52 0.70
N MET A 230 8.91 -4.47 0.96
CA MET A 230 10.15 -4.21 0.23
C MET A 230 11.30 -5.06 0.78
N SER A 231 12.21 -5.47 -0.09
CA SER A 231 13.56 -5.90 0.29
C SER A 231 14.45 -4.70 0.62
N LEU A 232 15.58 -4.92 1.32
CA LEU A 232 16.51 -3.84 1.68
C LEU A 232 17.04 -3.08 0.45
N LYS A 233 17.35 -3.80 -0.64
CA LYS A 233 17.78 -3.18 -1.90
C LYS A 233 16.69 -2.30 -2.51
N GLU A 234 15.44 -2.75 -2.48
CA GLU A 234 14.31 -1.96 -2.98
C GLU A 234 14.04 -0.72 -2.12
N GLU A 235 14.24 -0.81 -0.80
CA GLU A 235 14.16 0.34 0.12
C GLU A 235 15.25 1.38 -0.21
N ASP A 236 16.49 0.94 -0.38
CA ASP A 236 17.63 1.79 -0.73
C ASP A 236 17.40 2.45 -2.11
N ASP A 237 16.98 1.68 -3.12
CA ASP A 237 16.67 2.19 -4.46
C ASP A 237 15.54 3.24 -4.42
N LEU A 238 14.50 2.99 -3.62
CA LEU A 238 13.38 3.91 -3.44
C LEU A 238 13.83 5.21 -2.76
N GLN A 239 14.65 5.09 -1.71
CA GLN A 239 15.21 6.24 -1.00
C GLN A 239 16.13 7.07 -1.89
N ASN A 240 16.96 6.42 -2.70
CA ASN A 240 17.82 7.09 -3.68
C ASN A 240 17.01 7.82 -4.75
N LYS A 241 15.89 7.24 -5.20
CA LYS A 241 15.02 7.83 -6.22
C LYS A 241 14.21 9.02 -5.72
N LEU A 242 13.63 8.91 -4.52
CA LEU A 242 12.68 9.91 -3.98
C LEU A 242 13.34 10.93 -3.05
N GLY A 243 14.45 10.58 -2.40
CA GLY A 243 15.14 11.41 -1.43
C GLY A 243 14.20 11.96 -0.36
N LYS A 244 14.25 13.29 -0.13
CA LYS A 244 13.41 13.98 0.87
C LYS A 244 11.91 13.81 0.65
N ARG A 245 11.45 13.55 -0.57
CA ARG A 245 10.03 13.33 -0.85
C ARG A 245 9.52 12.05 -0.18
N HIS A 246 10.38 11.04 -0.04
CA HIS A 246 10.03 9.80 0.64
C HIS A 246 9.70 10.04 2.11
N GLU A 247 10.52 10.82 2.82
CA GLU A 247 10.28 11.13 4.24
C GLU A 247 8.98 11.90 4.44
N LEU A 248 8.72 12.91 3.60
CA LEU A 248 7.47 13.66 3.64
C LEU A 248 6.26 12.75 3.36
N ALA A 249 6.37 11.86 2.37
CA ALA A 249 5.33 10.89 2.05
C ALA A 249 5.00 9.99 3.25
N MET A 250 6.03 9.47 3.92
CA MET A 250 5.89 8.67 5.13
C MET A 250 5.21 9.46 6.25
N VAL A 251 5.63 10.71 6.50
CA VAL A 251 5.01 11.57 7.51
C VAL A 251 3.52 11.80 7.23
N LEU A 252 3.11 12.09 6.00
CA LEU A 252 1.70 12.26 5.64
C LEU A 252 0.88 11.01 5.95
N THR A 253 1.42 9.81 5.62
CA THR A 253 0.73 8.56 5.95
C THR A 253 0.68 8.27 7.44
N TRP A 254 1.69 8.67 8.23
CA TRP A 254 1.66 8.55 9.69
C TRP A 254 0.62 9.48 10.30
N ILE A 255 0.57 10.74 9.87
CA ILE A 255 -0.43 11.71 10.33
C ILE A 255 -1.83 11.19 9.99
N ALA A 256 -2.06 10.71 8.76
CA ALA A 256 -3.35 10.16 8.35
C ALA A 256 -3.82 9.03 9.27
N GLY A 257 -2.93 8.09 9.60
CA GLY A 257 -3.29 6.96 10.46
C GLY A 257 -3.46 7.34 11.93
N LEU A 258 -2.63 8.24 12.46
CA LEU A 258 -2.80 8.79 13.82
C LEU A 258 -4.12 9.57 13.95
N LEU A 259 -4.47 10.39 12.95
CA LEU A 259 -5.76 11.06 12.90
C LEU A 259 -6.92 10.04 12.86
N ASN A 260 -6.76 8.93 12.13
CA ASN A 260 -7.82 7.91 12.10
C ASN A 260 -8.02 7.23 13.46
N VAL A 261 -6.99 7.11 14.30
CA VAL A 261 -7.16 6.63 15.69
C VAL A 261 -8.11 7.53 16.46
N LEU A 262 -7.95 8.85 16.35
CA LEU A 262 -8.82 9.82 17.01
C LEU A 262 -10.25 9.76 16.46
N VAL A 263 -10.39 9.56 15.15
CA VAL A 263 -11.70 9.38 14.50
C VAL A 263 -12.37 8.10 14.94
N ILE A 264 -11.65 6.98 15.10
CA ILE A 264 -12.18 5.72 15.63
C ILE A 264 -12.67 5.93 17.07
N TRP A 265 -11.93 6.67 17.89
CA TRP A 265 -12.34 7.01 19.25
C TRP A 265 -13.61 7.87 19.25
N ASP A 266 -13.65 8.96 18.47
CA ASP A 266 -14.86 9.81 18.36
C ASP A 266 -16.06 9.02 17.83
N ALA A 267 -15.83 8.05 16.93
CA ALA A 267 -16.86 7.12 16.47
C ALA A 267 -17.35 6.20 17.60
N ALA A 268 -16.50 5.78 18.53
CA ALA A 268 -16.89 4.86 19.61
C ALA A 268 -17.66 5.57 20.74
N GLU A 269 -17.15 6.72 21.18
CA GLU A 269 -17.62 7.38 22.41
C GLU A 269 -18.59 8.54 22.16
N GLY A 270 -18.66 9.04 20.93
CA GLY A 270 -19.42 10.25 20.61
C GLY A 270 -18.56 11.53 20.75
N PRO A 271 -19.14 12.71 20.50
CA PRO A 271 -18.43 13.98 20.56
C PRO A 271 -17.86 14.25 21.96
N ALA A 272 -16.61 14.70 22.06
CA ALA A 272 -15.99 15.12 23.32
C ALA A 272 -16.59 16.43 23.90
N TYR A 273 -17.29 17.22 23.09
CA TYR A 273 -18.05 18.39 23.53
C TYR A 273 -19.53 18.05 23.59
N GLY A 274 -20.04 17.95 24.82
CA GLY A 274 -21.47 17.90 25.11
C GLY A 274 -22.10 19.25 24.81
N TYR A 275 -23.29 19.24 24.20
CA TYR A 275 -24.20 20.37 24.31
C TYR A 275 -24.58 20.49 25.78
N GLY A 276 -24.19 21.56 26.48
CA GLY A 276 -24.51 21.68 27.90
C GLY A 276 -23.94 22.84 28.72
N ASP A 277 -23.18 23.76 28.14
CA ASP A 277 -22.69 24.94 28.88
C ASP A 277 -23.63 26.16 28.76
N GLU A 278 -24.81 25.97 28.16
CA GLU A 278 -25.91 26.92 28.30
C GLU A 278 -26.57 26.60 29.65
N GLU A 279 -26.22 27.36 30.69
CA GLU A 279 -27.03 27.42 31.90
C GLU A 279 -28.47 27.73 31.46
N GLU A 280 -29.42 26.84 31.77
CA GLU A 280 -30.84 27.17 31.69
C GLU A 280 -31.03 28.45 32.50
N THR A 281 -31.22 29.57 31.82
CA THR A 281 -31.53 30.82 32.50
C THR A 281 -32.86 30.55 33.21
N PRO A 282 -32.93 30.60 34.54
CA PRO A 282 -34.21 30.39 35.20
C PRO A 282 -35.09 31.54 34.75
N GLU A 283 -36.13 31.20 33.97
CA GLU A 283 -37.16 32.14 33.56
C GLU A 283 -37.75 32.71 34.87
N SER A 284 -37.31 33.92 35.19
CA SER A 284 -37.60 34.58 36.45
C SER A 284 -39.10 34.68 36.62
N ASP A 285 -39.62 34.03 37.67
CA ASP A 285 -40.90 34.30 38.30
C ASP A 285 -41.11 35.83 38.35
N LYS A 286 -42.04 36.34 37.54
CA LYS A 286 -42.48 37.73 37.67
C LYS A 286 -43.33 37.82 38.93
N PRO A 287 -42.99 38.70 39.88
CA PRO A 287 -43.74 38.81 41.13
C PRO A 287 -45.12 39.41 40.88
N VAL A 288 -46.09 38.82 41.57
CA VAL A 288 -47.43 39.33 41.79
C VAL A 288 -47.36 40.73 42.39
N ALA A 289 -47.89 41.73 41.68
CA ALA A 289 -48.24 43.02 42.24
C ALA A 289 -49.76 43.14 42.27
N ALA A 290 -50.33 43.07 43.46
CA ALA A 290 -51.73 43.30 43.74
C ALA A 290 -52.01 44.80 43.95
N GLY A 291 -53.14 45.27 43.39
CA GLY A 291 -53.93 46.35 44.00
C GLY A 291 -54.31 47.52 43.10
N GLY A 292 -55.62 47.70 42.87
CA GLY A 292 -56.21 49.04 42.70
C GLY A 292 -57.16 49.27 41.51
N THR A 293 -58.40 48.78 41.63
CA THR A 293 -59.70 49.33 41.15
C THR A 293 -59.76 50.60 40.29
N GLU A 294 -60.45 50.51 39.13
CA GLU A 294 -61.54 51.43 38.73
C GLU A 294 -62.45 50.81 37.62
N ALA A 295 -63.66 51.37 37.48
CA ALA A 295 -64.94 50.76 37.07
C ALA A 295 -65.19 50.55 35.54
N PRO A 296 -66.30 49.88 35.10
CA PRO A 296 -66.42 49.28 33.77
C PRO A 296 -66.94 50.26 32.71
N ALA A 297 -66.34 50.22 31.52
CA ALA A 297 -66.86 50.88 30.33
C ALA A 297 -67.91 50.00 29.64
N ALA A 298 -69.16 50.46 29.68
CA ALA A 298 -70.25 49.95 28.86
C ALA A 298 -70.00 50.19 27.37
N SER A 299 -70.42 49.24 26.53
CA SER A 299 -70.82 49.49 25.13
C SER A 299 -71.59 48.28 24.56
N PRO A 300 -72.44 48.51 23.53
CA PRO A 300 -73.79 47.96 23.46
C PRO A 300 -73.91 46.74 22.54
N LYS A 301 -74.99 45.95 22.69
CA LYS A 301 -75.65 45.27 21.57
C LYS A 301 -77.02 44.66 21.95
N ALA A 302 -77.99 44.98 21.10
CA ALA A 302 -79.33 44.44 20.88
C ALA A 302 -80.41 44.76 21.92
#